data_AF-A0A822EV25-F1
#
_entry.id   AF-A0A822EV25-F1
#
_cell.length_a   1.000
_cell.length_b   1.000
_cell.length_c   1.000
_cell.angle_alpha   90.00
_cell.angle_beta   90.00
_cell.angle_gamma   90.00
#
_symmetry.space_group_name_H-M   'P 1'
#
loop_
_entity.id
_entity.type
_entity.pdbx_description
1 polymer ?
#
loop_
_entity_poly.entity_id
_entity_poly.type
_entity_poly.pdbx_seq_one_letter_code
_entity_poly.pdbx_strand_id
1 'polypeptide(L)' 'MKTLFTTCDENNYDVRLTAEENLNKFVKNLKEAVLTRIQVELYRIIRHNPNVGPNALK' A
#
# COMPACT_ATOMS: atom_id res chain seq x y z
N MET A 1 0.53 9.89 -4.01
CA MET A 1 0.67 8.68 -3.16
C MET A 1 0.08 8.87 -1.77
N LYS A 2 0.44 9.92 -1.00
CA LYS A 2 -0.15 10.17 0.34
C LYS A 2 -1.69 10.15 0.38
N THR A 3 -2.35 10.65 -0.66
CA THR A 3 -3.82 10.74 -0.76
C THR A 3 -4.54 9.39 -0.90
N LEU A 4 -3.88 8.36 -1.44
CA LEU A 4 -4.45 7.01 -1.60
C LEU A 4 -4.37 6.21 -0.30
N PHE A 5 -3.31 6.43 0.49
CA PHE A 5 -3.14 5.75 1.77
C PHE A 5 -4.03 6.34 2.88
N THR A 6 -4.40 7.62 2.78
CA THR A 6 -5.34 8.26 3.73
C THR A 6 -6.76 7.71 3.64
N THR A 7 -7.20 7.24 2.47
CA THR A 7 -8.53 6.61 2.30
C THR A 7 -8.61 5.17 2.80
N CYS A 8 -7.46 4.51 3.00
CA CYS A 8 -7.40 3.18 3.60
C CYS A 8 -7.64 3.19 5.12
N ASP A 9 -7.55 4.36 5.76
CA ASP A 9 -7.72 4.57 7.21
C ASP A 9 -9.14 5.06 7.58
N GLU A 10 -10.08 5.05 6.62
CA GLU A 10 -11.45 5.48 6.87
C GLU A 10 -12.28 4.40 7.60
N ASN A 11 -13.15 4.83 8.53
CA ASN A 11 -14.07 3.93 9.22
C ASN A 11 -15.14 3.31 8.30
N ASN A 12 -15.32 3.85 7.08
CA ASN A 12 -16.26 3.35 6.09
C ASN A 12 -15.64 2.18 5.29
N TYR A 13 -16.22 0.98 5.45
CA TYR A 13 -15.77 -0.25 4.79
C TYR A 13 -15.74 -0.14 3.26
N ASP A 14 -16.78 0.43 2.65
CA ASP A 14 -16.90 0.52 1.19
C ASP A 14 -15.86 1.48 0.60
N VAL A 15 -15.51 2.53 1.34
CA VAL A 15 -14.47 3.49 0.95
C VAL A 15 -13.10 2.83 1.02
N ARG A 16 -12.82 2.05 2.07
CA ARG A 16 -11.56 1.28 2.17
C ARG A 16 -11.41 0.27 1.03
N LEU A 17 -12.47 -0.49 0.73
CA LEU A 17 -12.46 -1.49 -0.34
C LEU A 17 -12.16 -0.85 -1.70
N THR A 18 -12.81 0.28 -1.98
CA THR A 18 -12.60 1.05 -3.22
C THR A 18 -11.18 1.61 -3.30
N ALA A 19 -10.62 2.09 -2.18
CA ALA A 19 -9.25 2.57 -2.11
C ALA A 19 -8.22 1.45 -2.37
N GLU A 20 -8.44 0.26 -1.81
CA GLU A 20 -7.61 -0.92 -2.03
C GLU A 20 -7.61 -1.37 -3.50
N GLU A 21 -8.78 -1.44 -4.14
CA GLU A 21 -8.88 -1.80 -5.56
C GLU A 21 -8.15 -0.80 -6.47
N ASN A 22 -8.29 0.49 -6.18
CA ASN A 22 -7.62 1.53 -6.95
C ASN A 22 -6.11 1.52 -6.74
N LEU A 23 -5.64 1.24 -5.52
CA LEU A 23 -4.23 1.05 -5.24
C LEU A 23 -3.66 -0.15 -6.01
N ASN A 24 -4.38 -1.27 -6.04
CA ASN A 24 -3.98 -2.46 -6.79
C ASN A 24 -3.89 -2.21 -8.29
N LYS A 25 -4.86 -1.48 -8.88
CA LYS A 25 -4.81 -1.07 -10.30
C LYS A 25 -3.64 -0.12 -10.58
N PHE A 26 -3.41 0.84 -9.68
CA PHE A 26 -2.31 1.79 -9.80
C PHE A 26 -0.97 1.05 -9.81
N VAL A 27 -0.73 0.16 -8.84
CA VAL A 27 0.51 -0.63 -8.73
C VAL A 27 0.74 -1.50 -9.97
N LYS A 28 -0.29 -2.17 -10.50
CA LYS A 28 -0.19 -2.99 -11.72
C LYS A 28 0.21 -2.20 -12.96
N ASN A 29 -0.13 -0.91 -13.01
CA ASN A 29 0.14 -0.03 -14.15
C ASN A 29 1.47 0.71 -14.04
N LEU A 30 2.24 0.49 -12.97
CA LEU A 30 3.54 1.13 -12.81
C LEU A 30 4.61 0.44 -13.64
N LYS A 31 5.38 1.24 -14.39
CA LYS A 31 6.59 0.77 -15.07
C LYS A 31 7.59 0.23 -14.04
N GLU A 32 8.36 -0.77 -14.45
CA GLU A 32 9.29 -1.56 -13.63
C GLU A 32 10.19 -0.72 -12.71
N ALA A 33 10.70 0.42 -13.19
CA ALA A 33 11.53 1.34 -12.39
C ALA A 33 10.77 2.01 -11.21
N VAL A 34 9.47 2.25 -11.35
CA VAL A 34 8.63 2.83 -10.28
C VAL A 34 8.21 1.75 -9.29
N LEU A 35 8.02 0.52 -9.77
CA LEU A 35 7.74 -0.65 -8.94
C LEU A 35 8.87 -0.90 -7.92
N THR A 36 10.12 -0.92 -8.39
CA THR A 36 11.29 -1.09 -7.49
C THR A 36 11.35 -0.01 -6.41
N ARG A 37 11.06 1.25 -6.77
CA ARG A 37 11.08 2.36 -5.81
C ARG A 37 9.98 2.22 -4.74
N ILE A 38 8.79 1.77 -5.12
CA ILE A 38 7.69 1.52 -4.18
C ILE A 38 8.00 0.35 -3.25
N GLN A 39 8.57 -0.73 -3.77
CA GLN A 39 8.98 -1.89 -2.95
C GLN A 39 9.99 -1.49 -1.87
N VAL A 40 10.96 -0.63 -2.19
CA VAL A 40 11.94 -0.11 -1.22
C VAL A 40 11.28 0.73 -0.14
N GLU A 41 10.34 1.61 -0.50
CA GLU A 41 9.63 2.46 0.47
C GLU A 41 8.70 1.63 1.37
N LEU A 42 7.98 0.65 0.82
CA LEU A 42 7.16 -0.29 1.62
C LEU A 42 8.02 -1.09 2.60
N TYR A 43 9.17 -1.59 2.15
CA TYR A 43 10.12 -2.29 3.02
C TYR A 43 10.61 -1.42 4.18
N ARG A 44 10.92 -0.14 3.93
CA ARG A 44 11.32 0.81 4.99
C ARG A 44 10.22 0.99 6.02
N ILE A 45 8.98 1.20 5.57
CA ILE A 45 7.82 1.41 6.44
C ILE A 45 7.56 0.18 7.32
N ILE A 46 7.58 -1.02 6.75
CA ILE A 46 7.40 -2.29 7.49
C ILE A 46 8.53 -2.47 8.51
N ARG A 47 9.78 -2.24 8.09
CA ARG A 47 10.95 -2.37 8.99
C ARG A 47 10.89 -1.39 10.17
N HIS A 48 10.33 -0.20 9.97
CA HIS A 48 10.24 0.82 11.02
C HIS A 48 8.93 0.74 11.83
N ASN A 49 7.97 -0.10 11.43
CA ASN A 49 6.71 -0.35 12.15
C ASN A 49 6.56 -1.86 12.43
N PRO A 50 7.13 -2.38 13.53
CA PRO A 50 7.15 -3.81 13.84
C PRO A 50 5.78 -4.44 14.15
N ASN A 51 4.71 -3.63 14.21
CA ASN A 51 3.33 -4.12 14.39
C ASN A 51 2.66 -4.62 13.10
N VAL A 52 3.33 -4.50 11.94
CA VAL A 52 2.88 -5.14 10.70
C VAL A 52 3.28 -6.63 10.78
N GLY A 53 2.37 -7.43 11.34
CA GLY A 53 2.65 -8.81 11.74
C GLY A 53 3.17 -9.73 10.63
N PRO A 54 3.67 -10.93 11.00
CA PRO A 54 4.41 -11.87 10.15
C PRO A 54 3.63 -12.45 8.94
N ASN A 55 2.39 -12.05 8.73
CA ASN A 55 1.57 -12.44 7.57
C ASN A 55 1.70 -11.46 6.38
N ALA A 56 2.42 -10.34 6.51
CA ALA A 56 2.61 -9.38 5.42
C ALA A 56 3.65 -9.81 4.36
N LEU A 57 4.36 -10.91 4.59
CA LEU A 57 5.45 -11.41 3.72
C LEU A 57 5.36 -12.93 3.45
N LYS A 58 4.21 -13.56 3.72
CA LYS A 58 3.94 -14.95 3.30
C LYS A 58 3.14 -14.97 2.01
#